data_AF-A0A6B9YR84-F1
#
_entry.id   AF-A0A6B9YR84-F1
#
_cell.length_a   1.000
_cell.length_b   1.000
_cell.length_c   1.000
_cell.angle_alpha   90.00
_cell.angle_beta   90.00
_cell.angle_gamma   90.00
#
_symmetry.space_group_name_H-M   'P 1'
#
loop_
_entity.id
_entity.type
_entity.pdbx_description
1 polymer ?
#
loop_
_entity_poly.entity_id
_entity_poly.type
_entity_poly.pdbx_seq_one_letter_code
_entity_poly.pdbx_strand_id
1 'polypeptide(L)'
;MNRRSVLFGAMAGAVAAVSPGVEVHAAAQSKGCTDGVAPQKIAAVELLELKGHYETEAGVNGQRQVNPLDIYDNQRPPEYRDNPSGTKTVSSTAIYLRIRTADGLEGLYGPIEREPAMVIYEDLRPFLIGKDALATELLWDEMYRSNRHSRAGFFLMAISAVDNTLWDLKGRYYGVPVYRLLGGPTRESVEVYASCLGFSLEPEAVRKRCLAIKQEGYRYQKWFIGYGPGSGAAGMEKNVALVRLLRETLGDDTELMFDAFSGWDQTYALEWAHQVEKYHPRWMEEIAHPEKIQSFANLHRGTTIPIASGEHFYGRWEVQHYLQADALSVVQADPEWCGGISELVKIGTVASLYDVPVIPHGHSIHAAMHVIASHSPMTFPLGEYLINKMRHYYHFEKRPPVPVRAHLALPKEAGFGIELDPAKIDSQKVLTWT
;
A
#
# COMPACT_ATOMS: atom_id res chain seq x y z
N MET A 1 -41.49 23.81 25.84
CA MET A 1 -40.98 24.87 26.73
C MET A 1 -39.93 25.64 25.94
N ASN A 2 -40.22 26.91 25.64
CA ASN A 2 -39.64 27.71 24.56
C ASN A 2 -38.58 28.67 25.13
N ARG A 3 -37.40 28.82 24.53
CA ARG A 3 -36.51 29.97 24.81
C ARG A 3 -35.76 30.44 23.57
N ARG A 4 -36.35 31.44 22.90
CA ARG A 4 -35.64 32.54 22.23
C ARG A 4 -35.67 33.74 23.17
N SER A 5 -34.55 34.45 23.31
CA SER A 5 -34.58 35.88 23.64
C SER A 5 -33.34 36.57 23.12
N VAL A 6 -33.62 37.54 22.25
CA VAL A 6 -32.75 38.55 21.65
C VAL A 6 -32.38 39.61 22.69
N LEU A 7 -31.19 40.22 22.58
CA LEU A 7 -30.90 41.52 23.18
C LEU A 7 -30.03 42.35 22.22
N PHE A 8 -30.65 43.41 21.70
CA PHE A 8 -30.01 44.59 21.11
C PHE A 8 -29.63 45.56 22.23
N GLY A 9 -28.49 46.22 22.12
CA GLY A 9 -28.04 47.26 23.06
C GLY A 9 -26.97 48.17 22.46
N ALA A 10 -27.35 49.43 22.29
CA ALA A 10 -26.72 50.55 21.59
C ALA A 10 -25.23 50.91 21.87
N MET A 11 -24.69 51.64 20.89
CA MET A 11 -23.43 52.40 20.87
C MET A 11 -23.25 53.40 22.03
N ALA A 12 -21.99 53.62 22.42
CA ALA A 12 -21.48 54.91 22.86
C ALA A 12 -20.07 55.11 22.29
N GLY A 13 -19.82 56.29 21.71
CA GLY A 13 -18.60 56.62 20.98
C GLY A 13 -17.43 57.06 21.86
N ALA A 14 -16.23 56.97 21.29
CA ALA A 14 -15.06 57.71 21.72
C ALA A 14 -14.27 58.14 20.49
N VAL A 15 -14.12 59.45 20.32
CA VAL A 15 -13.30 60.13 19.32
C VAL A 15 -11.84 60.00 19.77
N ALA A 16 -10.97 59.49 18.89
CA ALA A 16 -9.52 59.54 19.08
C ALA A 16 -8.86 60.17 17.85
N ALA A 17 -7.95 61.10 18.14
CA ALA A 17 -7.35 62.05 17.23
C ALA A 17 -6.43 61.41 16.17
N VAL A 18 -6.40 62.05 15.00
CA VAL A 18 -5.56 61.71 13.84
C VAL A 18 -4.15 62.27 14.04
N SER A 19 -3.14 61.40 13.91
CA SER A 19 -1.74 61.79 13.67
C SER A 19 -1.41 61.54 12.20
N PRO A 20 -0.74 62.47 11.47
CA PRO A 20 -0.35 62.25 10.09
C PRO A 20 1.05 61.64 10.03
N GLY A 21 1.23 60.58 9.24
CA GLY A 21 2.56 60.06 8.93
C GLY A 21 2.58 58.58 8.64
N VAL A 22 2.08 58.18 7.48
CA VAL A 22 2.55 56.94 6.82
C VAL A 22 2.74 57.28 5.35
N GLU A 23 4.00 57.20 4.92
CA GLU A 23 4.40 57.32 3.54
C GLU A 23 3.68 56.26 2.70
N VAL A 24 3.04 56.72 1.62
CA VAL A 24 2.43 55.85 0.62
C VAL A 24 3.58 55.21 -0.15
N HIS A 25 4.00 54.02 0.27
CA HIS A 25 4.80 53.15 -0.57
C HIS A 25 4.00 52.87 -1.85
N ALA A 26 4.60 53.23 -2.98
CA ALA A 26 4.09 52.97 -4.31
C ALA A 26 3.55 51.54 -4.39
N ALA A 27 2.27 51.42 -4.71
CA ALA A 27 1.62 50.16 -4.99
C ALA A 27 2.46 49.43 -6.04
N ALA A 28 3.10 48.34 -5.63
CA ALA A 28 3.61 47.36 -6.56
C ALA A 28 2.43 46.98 -7.46
N GLN A 29 2.59 47.23 -8.76
CA GLN A 29 1.63 46.83 -9.77
C GLN A 29 1.22 45.39 -9.48
N SER A 30 -0.05 45.22 -9.11
CA SER A 30 -0.65 43.90 -8.99
C SER A 30 -0.55 43.27 -10.37
N LYS A 31 0.46 42.39 -10.55
CA LYS A 31 0.45 41.43 -11.66
C LYS A 31 -0.90 40.75 -11.59
N GLY A 32 -1.63 40.84 -12.70
CA GLY A 32 -2.99 40.37 -12.84
C GLY A 32 -3.13 38.97 -12.26
N CYS A 33 -4.14 38.81 -11.43
CA CYS A 33 -4.56 37.53 -10.89
C CYS A 33 -5.25 36.71 -12.00
N THR A 34 -4.53 36.33 -13.07
CA THR A 34 -4.95 35.39 -14.13
C THR A 34 -3.76 34.83 -14.96
N ASP A 35 -2.60 34.55 -14.36
CA ASP A 35 -1.66 33.59 -14.98
C ASP A 35 -2.00 32.20 -14.43
N GLY A 36 -3.03 31.58 -15.00
CA GLY A 36 -3.46 30.23 -14.61
C GLY A 36 -2.30 29.23 -14.74
N VAL A 37 -2.21 28.27 -13.82
CA VAL A 37 -1.26 27.15 -13.86
C VAL A 37 -1.24 26.58 -15.28
N ALA A 38 -0.13 26.78 -15.99
CA ALA A 38 0.00 26.35 -17.38
C ALA A 38 -0.08 24.81 -17.45
N PRO A 39 -0.89 24.23 -18.35
CA PRO A 39 -1.00 22.79 -18.48
C PRO A 39 0.36 22.12 -18.67
N GLN A 40 0.63 21.09 -17.88
CA GLN A 40 1.88 20.34 -17.95
C GLN A 40 1.72 19.21 -18.96
N LYS A 41 1.91 19.52 -20.24
CA LYS A 41 1.62 18.58 -21.32
C LYS A 41 2.61 17.40 -21.32
N ILE A 42 2.08 16.19 -21.19
CA ILE A 42 2.87 14.94 -21.25
C ILE A 42 3.50 14.82 -22.64
N ALA A 43 4.83 14.77 -22.68
CA ALA A 43 5.64 14.63 -23.89
C ALA A 43 6.23 13.22 -24.03
N ALA A 44 6.44 12.50 -22.93
CA ALA A 44 6.94 11.12 -22.96
C ALA A 44 6.39 10.29 -21.80
N VAL A 45 6.15 9.00 -22.09
CA VAL A 45 5.85 7.95 -21.12
C VAL A 45 6.82 6.80 -21.43
N GLU A 46 7.67 6.48 -20.47
CA GLU A 46 8.80 5.57 -20.66
C GLU A 46 8.89 4.55 -19.53
N LEU A 47 9.27 3.33 -19.88
CA LEU A 47 9.48 2.24 -18.94
C LEU A 47 10.97 1.94 -18.89
N LEU A 48 11.58 2.13 -17.73
CA LEU A 48 13.02 1.97 -17.51
C LEU A 48 13.27 0.60 -16.89
N GLU A 49 13.89 -0.32 -17.62
CA GLU A 49 14.42 -1.55 -17.03
C GLU A 49 15.81 -1.26 -16.46
N LEU A 50 15.96 -1.49 -15.17
CA LEU A 50 17.21 -1.41 -14.43
C LEU A 50 17.69 -2.80 -14.10
N LYS A 51 18.99 -3.04 -14.25
CA LYS A 51 19.65 -4.27 -13.78
C LYS A 51 20.80 -3.93 -12.86
N GLY A 52 20.98 -4.76 -11.85
CA GLY A 52 22.03 -4.66 -10.86
C GLY A 52 22.19 -5.98 -10.11
N HIS A 53 23.01 -5.98 -9.08
CA HIS A 53 23.25 -7.15 -8.24
C HIS A 53 23.31 -6.75 -6.76
N TYR A 54 22.89 -7.67 -5.90
CA TYR A 54 23.07 -7.54 -4.47
C TYR A 54 23.42 -8.88 -3.83
N GLU A 55 24.02 -8.83 -2.66
CA GLU A 55 24.32 -10.00 -1.84
C GLU A 55 23.19 -10.26 -0.85
N THR A 56 22.83 -11.54 -0.67
CA THR A 56 21.89 -11.98 0.36
C THR A 56 22.31 -13.33 0.93
N GLU A 57 21.81 -13.65 2.11
CA GLU A 57 21.96 -14.97 2.71
C GLU A 57 21.31 -16.05 1.82
N ALA A 58 21.99 -17.18 1.68
CA ALA A 58 21.59 -18.29 0.84
C ALA A 58 20.98 -19.42 1.67
N GLY A 59 19.88 -19.99 1.16
CA GLY A 59 19.26 -21.19 1.71
C GLY A 59 18.36 -20.97 2.93
N VAL A 60 18.13 -19.73 3.33
CA VAL A 60 17.20 -19.37 4.42
C VAL A 60 16.05 -18.50 3.90
N ASN A 61 14.97 -18.41 4.68
CA ASN A 61 13.83 -17.52 4.42
C ASN A 61 13.19 -17.76 3.03
N GLY A 62 13.08 -19.03 2.64
CA GLY A 62 12.41 -19.50 1.43
C GLY A 62 11.09 -20.21 1.70
N GLN A 63 10.52 -20.04 2.89
CA GLN A 63 9.27 -20.67 3.27
C GLN A 63 8.15 -20.19 2.35
N ARG A 64 7.44 -21.15 1.75
CA ARG A 64 6.23 -20.86 1.00
C ARG A 64 5.04 -20.76 1.95
N GLN A 65 4.17 -19.79 1.70
CA GLN A 65 2.81 -19.80 2.21
C GLN A 65 1.97 -20.81 1.45
N VAL A 66 0.82 -21.18 2.01
CA VAL A 66 -0.20 -21.97 1.34
C VAL A 66 -0.60 -21.29 0.02
N ASN A 67 -0.81 -22.10 -1.01
CA ASN A 67 -1.21 -21.62 -2.33
C ASN A 67 -2.54 -22.25 -2.76
N PRO A 68 -3.39 -21.54 -3.53
CA PRO A 68 -4.60 -22.13 -4.11
C PRO A 68 -4.37 -23.43 -4.89
N LEU A 69 -3.18 -23.64 -5.46
CA LEU A 69 -2.82 -24.86 -6.17
C LEU A 69 -2.49 -26.06 -5.26
N ASP A 70 -2.28 -25.87 -3.96
CA ASP A 70 -1.86 -26.94 -3.03
C ASP A 70 -2.92 -28.03 -2.81
N ILE A 71 -4.14 -27.82 -3.32
CA ILE A 71 -5.19 -28.85 -3.39
C ILE A 71 -4.82 -29.99 -4.35
N TYR A 72 -3.91 -29.75 -5.31
CA TYR A 72 -3.40 -30.76 -6.21
C TYR A 72 -2.10 -31.35 -5.65
N ASP A 73 -2.08 -32.65 -5.37
CA ASP A 73 -0.93 -33.31 -4.74
C ASP A 73 0.39 -33.13 -5.53
N ASN A 74 0.33 -33.02 -6.86
CA ASN A 74 1.51 -32.81 -7.71
C ASN A 74 1.99 -31.34 -7.77
N GLN A 75 1.17 -30.38 -7.32
CA GLN A 75 1.54 -28.97 -7.21
C GLN A 75 1.96 -28.61 -5.79
N ARG A 76 1.56 -29.39 -4.79
CA ARG A 76 1.91 -29.16 -3.39
C ARG A 76 3.43 -29.28 -3.20
N PRO A 77 4.10 -28.23 -2.69
CA PRO A 77 5.53 -28.29 -2.47
C PRO A 77 5.87 -29.28 -1.34
N PRO A 78 7.09 -29.84 -1.34
CA PRO A 78 7.60 -30.58 -0.18
C PRO A 78 7.75 -29.64 1.02
N GLU A 79 7.84 -30.21 2.22
CA GLU A 79 8.07 -29.44 3.44
C GLU A 79 9.40 -28.65 3.36
N TYR A 80 9.32 -27.36 3.64
CA TYR A 80 10.46 -26.46 3.64
C TYR A 80 11.29 -26.63 4.91
N ARG A 81 12.61 -26.51 4.77
CA ARG A 81 13.58 -26.38 5.86
C ARG A 81 14.66 -25.41 5.44
N ASP A 82 15.11 -24.56 6.37
CA ASP A 82 16.28 -23.74 6.15
C ASP A 82 17.51 -24.64 5.91
N ASN A 83 18.32 -24.29 4.92
CA ASN A 83 19.59 -24.92 4.62
C ASN A 83 20.66 -23.84 4.38
N PRO A 84 21.13 -23.16 5.44
CA PRO A 84 22.06 -22.03 5.32
C PRO A 84 23.32 -22.43 4.57
N SER A 85 23.66 -21.69 3.51
CA SER A 85 24.78 -22.01 2.61
C SER A 85 25.71 -20.82 2.37
N GLY A 86 25.72 -19.86 3.29
CA GLY A 86 26.54 -18.65 3.22
C GLY A 86 25.83 -17.51 2.49
N THR A 87 26.56 -16.79 1.66
CA THR A 87 26.05 -15.64 0.89
C THR A 87 25.98 -16.00 -0.58
N LYS A 88 24.96 -15.48 -1.28
CA LYS A 88 24.85 -15.56 -2.74
C LYS A 88 24.65 -14.17 -3.35
N THR A 89 25.26 -13.97 -4.51
CA THR A 89 24.96 -12.85 -5.40
C THR A 89 23.64 -13.12 -6.12
N VAL A 90 22.72 -12.17 -6.09
CA VAL A 90 21.43 -12.22 -6.78
C VAL A 90 21.37 -11.11 -7.81
N SER A 91 21.02 -11.45 -9.04
CA SER A 91 20.69 -10.46 -10.07
C SER A 91 19.33 -9.85 -9.78
N SER A 92 19.28 -8.52 -9.76
CA SER A 92 18.06 -7.74 -9.58
C SER A 92 17.65 -7.12 -10.89
N THR A 93 16.35 -7.16 -11.20
CA THR A 93 15.75 -6.43 -12.33
C THR A 93 14.50 -5.72 -11.83
N ALA A 94 14.37 -4.44 -12.16
CA ALA A 94 13.20 -3.64 -11.82
C ALA A 94 12.77 -2.79 -13.01
N ILE A 95 11.47 -2.55 -13.14
CA ILE A 95 10.91 -1.63 -14.13
C ILE A 95 10.38 -0.40 -13.39
N TYR A 96 10.79 0.79 -13.80
CA TYR A 96 10.23 2.05 -13.31
C TYR A 96 9.49 2.77 -14.43
N LEU A 97 8.34 3.36 -14.12
CA LEU A 97 7.61 4.24 -15.02
C LEU A 97 8.11 5.67 -14.84
N ARG A 98 8.48 6.32 -15.95
CA ARG A 98 8.83 7.73 -16.02
C ARG A 98 7.89 8.46 -16.97
N ILE A 99 7.28 9.54 -16.49
CA ILE A 99 6.46 10.44 -17.31
C ILE A 99 7.15 11.81 -17.35
N ARG A 100 7.35 12.36 -18.55
CA ARG A 100 7.94 13.69 -18.74
C ARG A 100 6.99 14.62 -19.45
N THR A 101 7.04 15.90 -19.09
CA THR A 101 6.31 16.98 -19.74
C THR A 101 7.19 17.70 -20.76
N ALA A 102 6.55 18.51 -21.62
CA ALA A 102 7.25 19.27 -22.66
C ALA A 102 8.22 20.34 -22.12
N ASP A 103 8.02 20.79 -20.88
CA ASP A 103 8.86 21.75 -20.16
C ASP A 103 9.91 21.10 -19.25
N GLY A 104 10.04 19.76 -19.30
CA GLY A 104 11.12 19.02 -18.65
C GLY A 104 10.84 18.59 -17.22
N LEU A 105 9.62 18.78 -16.70
CA LEU A 105 9.21 18.15 -15.44
C LEU A 105 9.09 16.64 -15.63
N GLU A 106 9.55 15.87 -14.64
CA GLU A 106 9.52 14.42 -14.67
C GLU A 106 8.87 13.87 -13.39
N GLY A 107 8.01 12.86 -13.53
CA GLY A 107 7.61 11.97 -12.44
C GLY A 107 8.21 10.58 -12.62
N LEU A 108 8.44 9.89 -11.50
CA LEU A 108 9.02 8.56 -11.46
C LEU A 108 8.29 7.69 -10.41
N TYR A 109 7.91 6.48 -10.79
CA TYR A 109 7.32 5.51 -9.87
C TYR A 109 7.73 4.08 -10.20
N GLY A 110 7.87 3.25 -9.16
CA GLY A 110 8.15 1.83 -9.27
C GLY A 110 8.85 1.28 -8.03
N PRO A 111 9.35 0.04 -8.08
CA PRO A 111 9.26 -0.89 -9.21
C PRO A 111 7.82 -1.25 -9.60
N ILE A 112 7.57 -1.59 -10.87
CA ILE A 112 6.29 -2.13 -11.34
C ILE A 112 6.48 -3.49 -12.02
N GLU A 113 5.41 -4.29 -12.05
CA GLU A 113 5.41 -5.59 -12.72
C GLU A 113 5.43 -5.45 -14.26
N ARG A 114 5.88 -6.52 -14.92
CA ARG A 114 6.08 -6.52 -16.38
C ARG A 114 4.75 -6.46 -17.14
N GLU A 115 3.72 -7.13 -16.65
CA GLU A 115 2.42 -7.23 -17.30
C GLU A 115 1.69 -5.87 -17.31
N PRO A 116 1.59 -5.12 -16.19
CA PRO A 116 1.15 -3.72 -16.22
C PRO A 116 2.02 -2.83 -17.11
N ALA A 117 3.35 -3.02 -17.12
CA ALA A 117 4.25 -2.25 -17.99
C ALA A 117 3.94 -2.43 -19.48
N MET A 118 3.57 -3.65 -19.90
CA MET A 118 3.11 -3.92 -21.27
C MET A 118 1.85 -3.13 -21.62
N VAL A 119 0.85 -3.14 -20.73
CA VAL A 119 -0.39 -2.36 -20.92
C VAL A 119 -0.10 -0.86 -20.97
N ILE A 120 0.81 -0.36 -20.13
CA ILE A 120 1.23 1.05 -20.19
C ILE A 120 1.82 1.37 -21.55
N TYR A 121 2.71 0.52 -22.07
CA TYR A 121 3.39 0.77 -23.33
C TYR A 121 2.45 0.75 -24.54
N GLU A 122 1.60 -0.28 -24.63
CA GLU A 122 0.73 -0.52 -25.79
C GLU A 122 -0.53 0.35 -25.75
N ASP A 123 -1.21 0.42 -24.61
CA ASP A 123 -2.54 1.04 -24.50
C ASP A 123 -2.49 2.46 -23.93
N LEU A 124 -1.87 2.66 -22.75
CA LEU A 124 -2.00 3.93 -22.02
C LEU A 124 -1.06 5.02 -22.54
N ARG A 125 0.15 4.67 -22.99
CA ARG A 125 1.14 5.61 -23.51
C ARG A 125 0.59 6.47 -24.65
N PRO A 126 0.08 5.91 -25.78
CA PRO A 126 -0.43 6.75 -26.88
C PRO A 126 -1.60 7.62 -26.46
N PHE A 127 -2.40 7.14 -25.50
CA PHE A 127 -3.52 7.90 -24.92
C PHE A 127 -3.06 9.10 -24.09
N LEU A 128 -1.96 8.98 -23.34
CA LEU A 128 -1.49 10.00 -22.40
C LEU A 128 -0.77 11.18 -23.07
N ILE A 129 -0.13 10.99 -24.22
CA ILE A 129 0.64 12.05 -24.90
C ILE A 129 -0.24 13.28 -25.18
N GLY A 130 0.27 14.47 -24.84
CA GLY A 130 -0.40 15.75 -25.05
C GLY A 130 -1.50 16.09 -24.04
N LYS A 131 -1.80 15.20 -23.10
CA LYS A 131 -2.72 15.50 -21.98
C LYS A 131 -2.00 16.24 -20.85
N ASP A 132 -2.77 16.90 -19.99
CA ASP A 132 -2.23 17.66 -18.86
C ASP A 132 -1.94 16.74 -17.67
N ALA A 133 -0.66 16.60 -17.31
CA ALA A 133 -0.19 15.74 -16.24
C ALA A 133 -0.70 16.15 -14.84
N LEU A 134 -1.11 17.42 -14.66
CA LEU A 134 -1.66 17.88 -13.38
C LEU A 134 -3.13 17.49 -13.18
N ALA A 135 -3.84 17.13 -14.26
CA ALA A 135 -5.25 16.76 -14.25
C ALA A 135 -5.46 15.28 -13.85
N THR A 136 -4.91 14.85 -12.72
CA THR A 136 -4.90 13.43 -12.29
C THR A 136 -6.28 12.79 -12.23
N GLU A 137 -7.29 13.48 -11.65
CA GLU A 137 -8.66 12.95 -11.57
C GLU A 137 -9.29 12.75 -12.97
N LEU A 138 -9.02 13.66 -13.90
CA LEU A 138 -9.48 13.52 -15.29
C LEU A 138 -8.80 12.32 -15.95
N LEU A 139 -7.47 12.25 -15.86
CA LEU A 139 -6.69 11.17 -16.48
C LEU A 139 -7.06 9.81 -15.91
N TRP A 140 -7.27 9.72 -14.60
CA TRP A 140 -7.74 8.50 -13.95
C TRP A 140 -9.08 8.04 -14.53
N ASP A 141 -10.09 8.94 -14.58
CA ASP A 141 -11.43 8.58 -15.08
C ASP A 141 -11.41 8.23 -16.56
N GLU A 142 -10.68 8.98 -17.39
CA GLU A 142 -10.59 8.67 -18.82
C GLU A 142 -9.84 7.35 -19.05
N MET A 143 -8.73 7.07 -18.37
CA MET A 143 -8.02 5.79 -18.49
C MET A 143 -8.89 4.62 -18.06
N TYR A 144 -9.60 4.75 -16.93
CA TYR A 144 -10.53 3.73 -16.46
C TYR A 144 -11.67 3.49 -17.46
N ARG A 145 -12.16 4.52 -18.16
CA ARG A 145 -13.24 4.39 -19.17
C ARG A 145 -12.75 4.03 -20.57
N SER A 146 -11.45 4.18 -20.85
CA SER A 146 -10.87 3.98 -22.18
C SER A 146 -10.99 2.54 -22.69
N ASN A 147 -11.05 1.57 -21.78
CA ASN A 147 -11.13 0.15 -22.09
C ASN A 147 -12.21 -0.52 -21.24
N ARG A 148 -13.07 -1.34 -21.85
CA ARG A 148 -14.13 -2.07 -21.13
C ARG A 148 -13.58 -3.11 -20.14
N HIS A 149 -12.32 -3.53 -20.32
CA HIS A 149 -11.59 -4.51 -19.50
C HIS A 149 -10.61 -3.86 -18.51
N SER A 150 -10.67 -2.55 -18.31
CA SER A 150 -9.79 -1.81 -17.37
C SER A 150 -10.05 -2.09 -15.88
N ARG A 151 -11.10 -2.84 -15.56
CA ARG A 151 -11.76 -2.82 -14.24
C ARG A 151 -11.03 -3.60 -13.15
N ALA A 152 -10.10 -4.47 -13.53
CA ALA A 152 -9.37 -5.38 -12.64
C ALA A 152 -8.06 -5.84 -13.29
N GLY A 153 -7.23 -6.54 -12.53
CA GLY A 153 -6.00 -7.18 -13.01
C GLY A 153 -5.00 -6.20 -13.62
N PHE A 154 -4.22 -6.67 -14.60
CA PHE A 154 -3.07 -5.92 -15.13
C PHE A 154 -3.41 -4.56 -15.72
N PHE A 155 -4.62 -4.35 -16.25
CA PHE A 155 -5.01 -3.06 -16.79
C PHE A 155 -5.24 -2.03 -15.67
N LEU A 156 -5.89 -2.43 -14.57
CA LEU A 156 -6.05 -1.51 -13.43
C LEU A 156 -4.72 -1.28 -12.69
N MET A 157 -3.86 -2.30 -12.63
CA MET A 157 -2.49 -2.13 -12.12
C MET A 157 -1.68 -1.15 -13.00
N ALA A 158 -1.86 -1.18 -14.31
CA ALA A 158 -1.26 -0.20 -15.23
C ALA A 158 -1.78 1.22 -14.97
N ILE A 159 -3.09 1.38 -14.77
CA ILE A 159 -3.69 2.66 -14.36
C ILE A 159 -3.09 3.13 -13.03
N SER A 160 -2.91 2.22 -12.06
CA SER A 160 -2.33 2.52 -10.76
C SER A 160 -0.91 3.07 -10.86
N ALA A 161 -0.05 2.42 -11.65
CA ALA A 161 1.31 2.85 -11.89
C ALA A 161 1.37 4.24 -12.56
N VAL A 162 0.50 4.50 -13.55
CA VAL A 162 0.39 5.82 -14.20
C VAL A 162 -0.09 6.87 -13.21
N ASP A 163 -1.18 6.61 -12.47
CA ASP A 163 -1.73 7.53 -11.48
C ASP A 163 -0.68 7.91 -10.43
N ASN A 164 0.03 6.92 -9.88
CA ASN A 164 1.09 7.17 -8.91
C ASN A 164 2.23 8.00 -9.52
N THR A 165 2.64 7.73 -10.76
CA THR A 165 3.68 8.55 -11.43
C THR A 165 3.22 9.99 -11.68
N LEU A 166 1.94 10.20 -12.00
CA LEU A 166 1.37 11.54 -12.15
C LEU A 166 1.27 12.27 -10.80
N TRP A 167 1.01 11.57 -9.70
CA TRP A 167 1.07 12.14 -8.36
C TRP A 167 2.50 12.52 -7.94
N ASP A 168 3.49 11.69 -8.25
CA ASP A 168 4.91 12.04 -8.04
C ASP A 168 5.27 13.32 -8.82
N LEU A 169 4.92 13.36 -10.10
CA LEU A 169 5.09 14.53 -10.98
C LEU A 169 4.41 15.78 -10.39
N LYS A 170 3.16 15.66 -9.93
CA LYS A 170 2.42 16.76 -9.32
C LYS A 170 3.10 17.26 -8.05
N GLY A 171 3.58 16.37 -7.18
CA GLY A 171 4.36 16.75 -6.00
C GLY A 171 5.62 17.52 -6.37
N ARG A 172 6.34 17.07 -7.41
CA ARG A 172 7.53 17.77 -7.95
C ARG A 172 7.20 19.14 -8.54
N TYR A 173 6.10 19.26 -9.28
CA TYR A 173 5.62 20.55 -9.80
C TYR A 173 5.43 21.59 -8.69
N TYR A 174 4.78 21.18 -7.59
CA TYR A 174 4.52 22.06 -6.44
C TYR A 174 5.65 22.11 -5.41
N GLY A 175 6.74 21.36 -5.61
CA GLY A 175 7.88 21.31 -4.68
C GLY A 175 7.53 20.75 -3.28
N VAL A 176 6.53 19.86 -3.18
CA VAL A 176 6.06 19.31 -1.89
C VAL A 176 5.85 17.79 -1.95
N PRO A 177 5.96 17.07 -0.81
CA PRO A 177 5.59 15.65 -0.74
C PRO A 177 4.12 15.42 -1.06
N VAL A 178 3.76 14.30 -1.69
CA VAL A 178 2.36 14.00 -2.09
C VAL A 178 1.37 14.07 -0.90
N TYR A 179 1.76 13.68 0.32
CA TYR A 179 0.82 13.71 1.45
C TYR A 179 0.38 15.13 1.81
N ARG A 180 1.18 16.17 1.47
CA ARG A 180 0.79 17.58 1.65
C ARG A 180 -0.31 17.97 0.67
N LEU A 181 -0.24 17.47 -0.57
CA LEU A 181 -1.27 17.69 -1.58
C LEU A 181 -2.58 16.97 -1.24
N LEU A 182 -2.50 15.88 -0.48
CA LEU A 182 -3.64 15.13 0.04
C LEU A 182 -4.23 15.71 1.34
N GLY A 183 -3.72 16.85 1.83
CA GLY A 183 -4.25 17.55 3.02
C GLY A 183 -3.57 17.21 4.35
N GLY A 184 -2.48 16.42 4.32
CA GLY A 184 -1.74 16.01 5.51
C GLY A 184 -0.68 17.01 6.02
N PRO A 185 0.09 16.60 7.05
CA PRO A 185 0.05 15.31 7.72
C PRO A 185 -0.91 15.32 8.92
N THR A 186 -1.50 14.17 9.21
CA THR A 186 -2.33 13.94 10.42
C THR A 186 -1.56 13.21 11.53
N ARG A 187 -0.29 12.85 11.29
CA ARG A 187 0.64 12.19 12.23
C ARG A 187 2.09 12.53 11.89
N GLU A 188 3.02 12.32 12.81
CA GLU A 188 4.45 12.65 12.59
C GLU A 188 5.24 11.55 11.84
N SER A 189 4.74 10.31 11.90
CA SER A 189 5.31 9.13 11.24
C SER A 189 4.22 8.09 10.95
N VAL A 190 4.45 7.19 10.01
CA VAL A 190 3.55 6.07 9.75
C VAL A 190 4.04 4.84 10.51
N GLU A 191 3.25 4.36 11.46
CA GLU A 191 3.52 3.08 12.10
C GLU A 191 3.21 1.94 11.14
N VAL A 192 4.10 0.95 11.09
CA VAL A 192 3.96 -0.23 10.24
C VAL A 192 4.00 -1.52 11.04
N TYR A 193 3.27 -2.55 10.59
CA TYR A 193 3.42 -3.90 11.12
C TYR A 193 4.45 -4.71 10.32
N ALA A 194 5.05 -5.69 10.99
CA ALA A 194 6.00 -6.61 10.39
C ALA A 194 5.27 -7.72 9.63
N SER A 195 5.35 -7.69 8.31
CA SER A 195 4.85 -8.78 7.47
C SER A 195 5.96 -9.79 7.22
N CYS A 196 5.76 -11.00 7.72
CA CYS A 196 6.78 -12.04 7.89
C CYS A 196 6.91 -12.98 6.68
N LEU A 197 6.55 -12.51 5.49
CA LEU A 197 6.52 -13.33 4.27
C LEU A 197 7.89 -13.95 3.99
N GLY A 198 7.90 -15.26 3.74
CA GLY A 198 9.11 -16.02 3.43
C GLY A 198 9.92 -16.48 4.64
N PHE A 199 9.68 -15.98 5.86
CA PHE A 199 10.40 -16.48 7.04
C PHE A 199 10.10 -17.96 7.32
N SER A 200 11.12 -18.70 7.76
CA SER A 200 10.98 -20.09 8.16
C SER A 200 9.91 -20.27 9.25
N LEU A 201 9.11 -21.32 9.12
CA LEU A 201 8.14 -21.75 10.13
C LEU A 201 8.68 -22.84 11.06
N GLU A 202 9.98 -23.17 10.96
CA GLU A 202 10.60 -24.09 11.91
C GLU A 202 10.57 -23.49 13.34
N PRO A 203 10.15 -24.25 14.36
CA PRO A 203 9.82 -23.67 15.67
C PRO A 203 10.90 -22.79 16.29
N GLU A 204 12.16 -23.20 16.21
CA GLU A 204 13.29 -22.44 16.76
C GLU A 204 13.55 -21.14 15.98
N ALA A 205 13.43 -21.18 14.65
CA ALA A 205 13.56 -20.01 13.81
C ALA A 205 12.43 -18.99 14.09
N VAL A 206 11.20 -19.48 14.25
CA VAL A 206 10.04 -18.66 14.63
C VAL A 206 10.27 -17.97 15.98
N ARG A 207 10.66 -18.71 17.04
CA ARG A 207 10.92 -18.13 18.37
C ARG A 207 11.96 -17.03 18.33
N LYS A 208 13.08 -17.29 17.66
CA LYS A 208 14.17 -16.32 17.53
C LYS A 208 13.72 -15.09 16.75
N ARG A 209 13.02 -15.29 15.63
CA ARG A 209 12.61 -14.21 14.72
C ARG A 209 11.55 -13.32 15.34
N CYS A 210 10.51 -13.89 15.93
CA CYS A 210 9.39 -13.12 16.47
C CYS A 210 9.85 -12.21 17.63
N LEU A 211 10.78 -12.70 18.47
CA LEU A 211 11.39 -11.91 19.53
C LEU A 211 12.29 -10.80 18.98
N ALA A 212 13.07 -11.06 17.94
CA ALA A 212 13.89 -10.05 17.28
C ALA A 212 13.02 -8.92 16.70
N ILE A 213 11.93 -9.28 15.99
CA ILE A 213 10.96 -8.32 15.46
C ILE A 213 10.31 -7.48 16.58
N LYS A 214 9.96 -8.10 17.72
CA LYS A 214 9.45 -7.39 18.90
C LYS A 214 10.49 -6.41 19.47
N GLN A 215 11.76 -6.81 19.54
CA GLN A 215 12.87 -5.97 20.00
C GLN A 215 13.16 -4.80 19.05
N GLU A 216 12.94 -5.00 17.75
CA GLU A 216 12.97 -3.93 16.74
C GLU A 216 11.82 -2.93 16.87
N GLY A 217 10.88 -3.13 17.81
CA GLY A 217 9.82 -2.19 18.15
C GLY A 217 8.46 -2.47 17.53
N TYR A 218 8.33 -3.53 16.74
CA TYR A 218 7.05 -3.89 16.13
C TYR A 218 6.07 -4.44 17.17
N ARG A 219 4.91 -3.79 17.30
CA ARG A 219 3.79 -4.24 18.13
C ARG A 219 2.92 -5.30 17.45
N TYR A 220 3.01 -5.38 16.12
CA TYR A 220 2.14 -6.16 15.25
C TYR A 220 2.99 -7.05 14.32
N GLN A 221 2.66 -8.34 14.23
CA GLN A 221 3.35 -9.28 13.34
C GLN A 221 2.33 -10.12 12.55
N LYS A 222 2.39 -10.03 11.22
CA LYS A 222 1.62 -10.90 10.31
C LYS A 222 2.48 -12.07 9.86
N TRP A 223 2.02 -13.28 10.13
CA TRP A 223 2.66 -14.53 9.76
C TRP A 223 1.87 -15.25 8.68
N PHE A 224 2.57 -15.96 7.81
CA PHE A 224 1.97 -16.61 6.64
C PHE A 224 1.81 -18.10 6.92
N ILE A 225 0.59 -18.58 6.76
CA ILE A 225 0.23 -19.97 6.96
C ILE A 225 0.86 -20.82 5.85
N GLY A 226 1.47 -21.95 6.21
CA GLY A 226 2.16 -22.84 5.25
C GLY A 226 1.31 -23.96 4.66
N TYR A 227 0.12 -24.25 5.23
CA TYR A 227 -0.67 -25.43 4.89
C TYR A 227 -2.15 -25.09 4.65
N GLY A 228 -2.82 -25.87 3.80
CA GLY A 228 -4.25 -25.70 3.47
C GLY A 228 -5.03 -27.03 3.47
N PRO A 229 -6.26 -27.05 2.91
CA PRO A 229 -7.14 -28.22 2.90
C PRO A 229 -6.47 -29.49 2.37
N GLY A 230 -5.68 -29.39 1.30
CA GLY A 230 -4.96 -30.51 0.72
C GLY A 230 -3.93 -31.16 1.66
N SER A 231 -3.46 -30.45 2.68
CA SER A 231 -2.52 -30.99 3.69
C SER A 231 -3.20 -31.79 4.80
N GLY A 232 -4.53 -31.88 4.79
CA GLY A 232 -5.32 -32.64 5.76
C GLY A 232 -5.13 -32.22 7.21
N ALA A 233 -5.47 -33.13 8.14
CA ALA A 233 -5.41 -32.87 9.58
C ALA A 233 -4.00 -32.52 10.08
N ALA A 234 -2.95 -33.11 9.49
CA ALA A 234 -1.57 -32.82 9.86
C ALA A 234 -1.18 -31.37 9.50
N GLY A 235 -1.62 -30.86 8.35
CA GLY A 235 -1.43 -29.45 7.99
C GLY A 235 -2.17 -28.49 8.92
N MET A 236 -3.42 -28.84 9.28
CA MET A 236 -4.20 -28.07 10.26
C MET A 236 -3.48 -27.99 11.62
N GLU A 237 -2.98 -29.12 12.13
CA GLU A 237 -2.25 -29.16 13.40
C GLU A 237 -1.00 -28.27 13.36
N LYS A 238 -0.24 -28.28 12.25
CA LYS A 238 0.93 -27.40 12.09
C LYS A 238 0.55 -25.92 12.07
N ASN A 239 -0.53 -25.55 11.40
CA ASN A 239 -1.03 -24.18 11.39
C ASN A 239 -1.45 -23.71 12.78
N VAL A 240 -2.19 -24.54 13.53
CA VAL A 240 -2.60 -24.24 14.91
C VAL A 240 -1.39 -24.17 15.85
N ALA A 241 -0.41 -25.06 15.66
CA ALA A 241 0.82 -25.08 16.44
C ALA A 241 1.66 -23.80 16.25
N LEU A 242 1.70 -23.22 15.04
CA LEU A 242 2.34 -21.94 14.77
C LEU A 242 1.72 -20.80 15.59
N VAL A 243 0.38 -20.70 15.61
CA VAL A 243 -0.32 -19.65 16.38
C VAL A 243 -0.01 -19.79 17.86
N ARG A 244 -0.13 -21.00 18.41
CA ARG A 244 0.19 -21.31 19.80
C ARG A 244 1.63 -20.90 20.13
N LEU A 245 2.59 -21.31 19.29
CA LEU A 245 4.00 -21.03 19.46
C LEU A 245 4.28 -19.52 19.54
N LEU A 246 3.71 -18.76 18.61
CA LEU A 246 3.87 -17.31 18.55
C LEU A 246 3.29 -16.65 19.80
N ARG A 247 2.06 -17.01 20.19
CA ARG A 247 1.41 -16.45 21.38
C ARG A 247 2.16 -16.77 22.66
N GLU A 248 2.57 -18.03 22.87
CA GLU A 248 3.36 -18.45 24.03
C GLU A 248 4.72 -17.74 24.11
N THR A 249 5.32 -17.43 22.97
CA THR A 249 6.64 -16.79 22.92
C THR A 249 6.56 -15.27 23.13
N LEU A 250 5.54 -14.62 22.55
CA LEU A 250 5.43 -13.17 22.53
C LEU A 250 4.60 -12.60 23.69
N GLY A 251 3.76 -13.43 24.32
CA GLY A 251 2.76 -13.00 25.30
C GLY A 251 1.61 -12.24 24.65
N ASP A 252 0.75 -11.64 25.47
CA ASP A 252 -0.48 -10.97 25.01
C ASP A 252 -0.25 -9.56 24.45
N ASP A 253 0.91 -8.94 24.73
CA ASP A 253 1.24 -7.58 24.31
C ASP A 253 1.56 -7.43 22.81
N THR A 254 1.73 -8.53 22.08
CA THR A 254 2.01 -8.51 20.64
C THR A 254 0.80 -8.99 19.88
N GLU A 255 0.39 -8.18 18.92
CA GLU A 255 -0.76 -8.45 18.08
C GLU A 255 -0.33 -9.34 16.89
N LEU A 256 -1.08 -10.41 16.66
CA LEU A 256 -0.73 -11.45 15.70
C LEU A 256 -1.79 -11.55 14.61
N MET A 257 -1.34 -11.58 13.35
CA MET A 257 -2.19 -11.71 12.17
C MET A 257 -1.74 -12.91 11.34
N PHE A 258 -2.68 -13.54 10.63
CA PHE A 258 -2.40 -14.77 9.88
C PHE A 258 -2.95 -14.71 8.48
N ASP A 259 -2.05 -14.85 7.51
CA ASP A 259 -2.35 -14.74 6.08
C ASP A 259 -2.38 -16.12 5.42
N ALA A 260 -3.44 -16.38 4.67
CA ALA A 260 -3.68 -17.66 4.00
C ALA A 260 -3.73 -17.56 2.47
N PHE A 261 -3.44 -16.39 1.87
CA PHE A 261 -3.24 -16.19 0.43
C PHE A 261 -4.25 -16.92 -0.49
N SER A 262 -5.53 -16.79 -0.21
CA SER A 262 -6.65 -17.45 -0.89
C SER A 262 -6.58 -18.99 -0.92
N GLY A 263 -5.70 -19.60 -0.12
CA GLY A 263 -5.35 -21.02 -0.12
C GLY A 263 -6.29 -21.92 0.68
N TRP A 264 -7.28 -21.36 1.37
CA TRP A 264 -8.28 -22.11 2.12
C TRP A 264 -9.68 -22.01 1.51
N ASP A 265 -10.57 -22.85 2.02
CA ASP A 265 -12.01 -22.72 1.85
C ASP A 265 -12.67 -22.30 3.18
N GLN A 266 -13.97 -21.99 3.12
CA GLN A 266 -14.74 -21.55 4.29
C GLN A 266 -14.71 -22.59 5.43
N THR A 267 -14.76 -23.88 5.13
CA THR A 267 -14.84 -24.94 6.14
C THR A 267 -13.52 -25.04 6.90
N TYR A 268 -12.41 -25.08 6.17
CA TYR A 268 -11.07 -25.13 6.75
C TYR A 268 -10.78 -23.87 7.58
N ALA A 269 -11.15 -22.69 7.07
CA ALA A 269 -10.94 -21.43 7.76
C ALA A 269 -11.73 -21.35 9.08
N LEU A 270 -13.01 -21.77 9.10
CA LEU A 270 -13.81 -21.81 10.34
C LEU A 270 -13.23 -22.79 11.37
N GLU A 271 -12.87 -23.99 10.93
CA GLU A 271 -12.27 -25.00 11.81
C GLU A 271 -10.97 -24.50 12.43
N TRP A 272 -10.08 -23.91 11.61
CA TRP A 272 -8.86 -23.29 12.11
C TRP A 272 -9.16 -22.16 13.10
N ALA A 273 -10.09 -21.27 12.76
CA ALA A 273 -10.48 -20.14 13.59
C ALA A 273 -10.94 -20.57 14.98
N HIS A 274 -11.87 -21.53 15.08
CA HIS A 274 -12.37 -22.04 16.36
C HIS A 274 -11.27 -22.63 17.24
N GLN A 275 -10.24 -23.25 16.65
CA GLN A 275 -9.12 -23.81 17.40
C GLN A 275 -8.16 -22.73 17.94
N VAL A 276 -8.10 -21.56 17.30
CA VAL A 276 -7.11 -20.52 17.61
C VAL A 276 -7.69 -19.24 18.21
N GLU A 277 -9.01 -19.09 18.29
CA GLU A 277 -9.70 -17.94 18.90
C GLU A 277 -9.16 -17.58 20.29
N LYS A 278 -8.84 -18.60 21.11
CA LYS A 278 -8.24 -18.44 22.44
C LYS A 278 -6.86 -17.78 22.46
N TYR A 279 -6.18 -17.67 21.32
CA TYR A 279 -4.90 -16.97 21.18
C TYR A 279 -5.07 -15.54 20.68
N HIS A 280 -6.31 -15.06 20.55
CA HIS A 280 -6.66 -13.69 20.18
C HIS A 280 -5.90 -13.16 18.95
N PRO A 281 -5.98 -13.81 17.77
CA PRO A 281 -5.49 -13.20 16.54
C PRO A 281 -6.20 -11.87 16.28
N ARG A 282 -5.43 -10.86 15.87
CA ARG A 282 -5.97 -9.54 15.51
C ARG A 282 -6.81 -9.60 14.24
N TRP A 283 -6.39 -10.41 13.27
CA TRP A 283 -7.21 -10.80 12.12
C TRP A 283 -6.67 -12.07 11.45
N MET A 284 -7.52 -12.70 10.64
CA MET A 284 -7.13 -13.65 9.60
C MET A 284 -7.31 -12.99 8.23
N GLU A 285 -6.36 -13.21 7.34
CA GLU A 285 -6.19 -12.46 6.09
C GLU A 285 -6.27 -13.36 4.87
N GLU A 286 -7.00 -12.87 3.86
CA GLU A 286 -7.16 -13.49 2.55
C GLU A 286 -7.46 -14.99 2.60
N ILE A 287 -8.41 -15.38 3.44
CA ILE A 287 -8.68 -16.78 3.78
C ILE A 287 -9.38 -17.59 2.69
N ALA A 288 -9.95 -16.95 1.66
CA ALA A 288 -10.67 -17.64 0.60
C ALA A 288 -10.56 -16.85 -0.71
N HIS A 289 -10.92 -17.50 -1.81
CA HIS A 289 -10.93 -16.87 -3.12
C HIS A 289 -11.75 -15.57 -3.13
N PRO A 290 -11.23 -14.44 -3.69
CA PRO A 290 -11.85 -13.13 -3.58
C PRO A 290 -13.27 -13.05 -4.18
N GLU A 291 -13.57 -13.79 -5.24
CA GLU A 291 -14.94 -13.81 -5.78
C GLU A 291 -16.02 -14.35 -4.81
N LYS A 292 -15.64 -15.03 -3.72
CA LYS A 292 -16.57 -15.66 -2.77
C LYS A 292 -16.95 -14.73 -1.61
N ILE A 293 -17.46 -13.53 -1.90
CA ILE A 293 -17.85 -12.53 -0.89
C ILE A 293 -18.75 -13.13 0.21
N GLN A 294 -19.71 -13.99 -0.16
CA GLN A 294 -20.60 -14.63 0.81
C GLN A 294 -19.86 -15.56 1.78
N SER A 295 -18.76 -16.21 1.34
CA SER A 295 -17.93 -17.02 2.23
C SER A 295 -17.23 -16.14 3.27
N PHE A 296 -16.70 -14.98 2.87
CA PHE A 296 -16.15 -13.99 3.82
C PHE A 296 -17.21 -13.51 4.82
N ALA A 297 -18.42 -13.18 4.37
CA ALA A 297 -19.52 -12.79 5.26
C ALA A 297 -19.93 -13.91 6.23
N ASN A 298 -19.94 -15.17 5.77
CA ASN A 298 -20.23 -16.31 6.65
C ASN A 298 -19.11 -16.55 7.66
N LEU A 299 -17.85 -16.35 7.25
CA LEU A 299 -16.68 -16.44 8.13
C LEU A 299 -16.71 -15.37 9.20
N HIS A 300 -16.94 -14.12 8.81
CA HIS A 300 -17.05 -12.97 9.70
C HIS A 300 -18.11 -13.16 10.79
N ARG A 301 -19.27 -13.77 10.46
CA ARG A 301 -20.29 -14.14 11.45
C ARG A 301 -19.98 -15.40 12.27
N GLY A 302 -19.10 -16.27 11.78
CA GLY A 302 -18.87 -17.61 12.32
C GLY A 302 -17.72 -17.71 13.32
N THR A 303 -16.99 -16.62 13.55
CA THR A 303 -15.84 -16.56 14.46
C THR A 303 -15.77 -15.19 15.13
N THR A 304 -15.05 -15.11 16.26
CA THR A 304 -14.72 -13.82 16.89
C THR A 304 -13.47 -13.15 16.30
N ILE A 305 -12.73 -13.84 15.43
CA ILE A 305 -11.51 -13.29 14.81
C ILE A 305 -11.88 -12.35 13.66
N PRO A 306 -11.41 -11.08 13.66
CA PRO A 306 -11.65 -10.16 12.55
C PRO A 306 -11.14 -10.69 11.20
N ILE A 307 -11.82 -10.34 10.12
CA ILE A 307 -11.47 -10.80 8.75
C ILE A 307 -10.88 -9.63 7.96
N ALA A 308 -9.72 -9.86 7.34
CA ALA A 308 -9.04 -8.89 6.48
C ALA A 308 -8.89 -9.43 5.05
N SER A 309 -9.04 -8.56 4.06
CA SER A 309 -8.78 -8.88 2.65
C SER A 309 -8.74 -7.59 1.82
N GLY A 310 -8.22 -7.66 0.59
CA GLY A 310 -8.35 -6.56 -0.38
C GLY A 310 -7.22 -6.36 -1.35
N GLU A 311 -6.17 -7.17 -1.26
CA GLU A 311 -5.06 -7.08 -2.19
C GLU A 311 -5.50 -7.56 -3.60
N HIS A 312 -6.31 -8.63 -3.72
CA HIS A 312 -6.79 -9.16 -5.02
C HIS A 312 -8.26 -8.85 -5.38
N PHE A 313 -8.81 -7.75 -4.88
CA PHE A 313 -10.04 -7.16 -5.40
C PHE A 313 -9.86 -5.65 -5.63
N TYR A 314 -10.59 -5.10 -6.59
CA TYR A 314 -10.17 -3.93 -7.33
C TYR A 314 -11.17 -2.76 -7.27
N GLY A 315 -10.66 -1.59 -6.93
CA GLY A 315 -11.42 -0.33 -6.91
C GLY A 315 -12.49 -0.25 -5.82
N ARG A 316 -13.10 0.94 -5.70
CA ARG A 316 -14.12 1.22 -4.66
C ARG A 316 -15.41 0.41 -4.81
N TRP A 317 -15.71 -0.07 -6.01
CA TRP A 317 -16.95 -0.83 -6.27
C TRP A 317 -16.90 -2.23 -5.68
N GLU A 318 -15.79 -2.95 -5.85
CA GLU A 318 -15.65 -4.28 -5.25
C GLU A 318 -15.54 -4.18 -3.73
N VAL A 319 -14.77 -3.20 -3.22
CA VAL A 319 -14.73 -2.88 -1.79
C VAL A 319 -16.15 -2.63 -1.24
N GLN A 320 -16.96 -1.82 -1.93
CA GLN A 320 -18.34 -1.57 -1.50
C GLN A 320 -19.16 -2.85 -1.40
N HIS A 321 -19.03 -3.80 -2.34
CA HIS A 321 -19.77 -5.06 -2.29
C HIS A 321 -19.40 -5.90 -1.07
N TYR A 322 -18.12 -5.96 -0.71
CA TYR A 322 -17.68 -6.63 0.52
C TYR A 322 -18.25 -5.97 1.77
N LEU A 323 -18.21 -4.65 1.85
CA LEU A 323 -18.72 -3.89 3.00
C LEU A 323 -20.24 -4.01 3.14
N GLN A 324 -20.99 -3.98 2.03
CA GLN A 324 -22.44 -4.20 2.02
C GLN A 324 -22.84 -5.60 2.48
N ALA A 325 -21.98 -6.59 2.26
CA ALA A 325 -22.20 -7.97 2.69
C ALA A 325 -21.79 -8.22 4.15
N ASP A 326 -21.27 -7.20 4.86
CA ASP A 326 -20.67 -7.34 6.19
C ASP A 326 -19.60 -8.45 6.21
N ALA A 327 -18.70 -8.38 5.22
CA ALA A 327 -17.73 -9.45 4.95
C ALA A 327 -16.34 -9.22 5.54
N LEU A 328 -15.99 -7.97 5.87
CA LEU A 328 -14.63 -7.59 6.25
C LEU A 328 -14.63 -6.67 7.46
N SER A 329 -13.63 -6.85 8.32
CA SER A 329 -13.26 -5.95 9.41
C SER A 329 -12.09 -5.03 9.06
N VAL A 330 -11.31 -5.36 8.03
CA VAL A 330 -10.19 -4.55 7.52
C VAL A 330 -10.13 -4.70 6.00
N VAL A 331 -9.99 -3.59 5.28
CA VAL A 331 -9.77 -3.56 3.82
C VAL A 331 -8.29 -3.34 3.53
N GLN A 332 -7.71 -4.11 2.61
CA GLN A 332 -6.27 -4.10 2.32
C GLN A 332 -5.95 -3.82 0.84
N ALA A 333 -6.65 -2.84 0.27
CA ALA A 333 -6.42 -2.42 -1.11
C ALA A 333 -4.98 -1.96 -1.35
N ASP A 334 -4.34 -2.51 -2.38
CA ASP A 334 -2.97 -2.17 -2.76
C ASP A 334 -2.95 -0.96 -3.72
N PRO A 335 -2.23 0.14 -3.41
CA PRO A 335 -2.18 1.31 -4.29
C PRO A 335 -1.50 1.08 -5.64
N GLU A 336 -0.76 -0.01 -5.84
CA GLU A 336 -0.20 -0.39 -7.14
C GLU A 336 -1.15 -1.25 -7.95
N TRP A 337 -2.24 -1.73 -7.36
CA TRP A 337 -3.17 -2.64 -8.00
C TRP A 337 -4.60 -2.09 -8.10
N CYS A 338 -5.06 -1.38 -7.07
CA CYS A 338 -6.46 -0.99 -6.89
C CYS A 338 -6.89 0.23 -7.72
N GLY A 339 -5.97 0.90 -8.42
CA GLY A 339 -6.21 2.10 -9.21
C GLY A 339 -5.34 3.30 -8.85
N GLY A 340 -4.30 3.16 -8.01
CA GLY A 340 -3.45 4.29 -7.61
C GLY A 340 -3.98 5.07 -6.41
N ILE A 341 -3.25 6.11 -6.00
CA ILE A 341 -3.65 7.00 -4.89
C ILE A 341 -5.02 7.63 -5.13
N SER A 342 -5.31 8.05 -6.36
CA SER A 342 -6.60 8.66 -6.70
C SER A 342 -7.76 7.72 -6.35
N GLU A 343 -7.59 6.41 -6.51
CA GLU A 343 -8.62 5.43 -6.16
C GLU A 343 -8.55 4.98 -4.70
N LEU A 344 -7.36 4.83 -4.13
CA LEU A 344 -7.19 4.43 -2.73
C LEU A 344 -7.85 5.43 -1.76
N VAL A 345 -7.79 6.73 -2.05
CA VAL A 345 -8.51 7.77 -1.27
C VAL A 345 -10.03 7.57 -1.33
N LYS A 346 -10.56 7.22 -2.51
CA LYS A 346 -12.00 6.94 -2.70
C LYS A 346 -12.40 5.66 -1.97
N ILE A 347 -11.56 4.62 -2.00
CA ILE A 347 -11.71 3.39 -1.21
C ILE A 347 -11.79 3.70 0.28
N GLY A 348 -10.85 4.50 0.80
CA GLY A 348 -10.88 4.96 2.20
C GLY A 348 -12.14 5.71 2.57
N THR A 349 -12.62 6.58 1.67
CA THR A 349 -13.90 7.29 1.86
C THR A 349 -15.07 6.32 1.97
N VAL A 350 -15.16 5.33 1.07
CA VAL A 350 -16.23 4.32 1.10
C VAL A 350 -16.15 3.49 2.39
N ALA A 351 -14.96 2.99 2.75
CA ALA A 351 -14.76 2.17 3.94
C ALA A 351 -15.11 2.92 5.25
N SER A 352 -14.86 4.23 5.28
CA SER A 352 -15.19 5.07 6.45
C SER A 352 -16.69 5.15 6.76
N LEU A 353 -17.58 4.87 5.79
CA LEU A 353 -19.03 4.80 6.02
C LEU A 353 -19.46 3.57 6.83
N TYR A 354 -18.58 2.59 6.95
CA TYR A 354 -18.85 1.29 7.59
C TYR A 354 -17.99 1.08 8.85
N ASP A 355 -17.27 2.11 9.32
CA ASP A 355 -16.27 2.00 10.40
C ASP A 355 -15.20 0.92 10.16
N VAL A 356 -14.93 0.60 8.89
CA VAL A 356 -13.91 -0.37 8.50
C VAL A 356 -12.61 0.37 8.12
N PRO A 357 -11.48 0.12 8.80
CA PRO A 357 -10.21 0.71 8.43
C PRO A 357 -9.68 0.14 7.12
N VAL A 358 -8.92 0.96 6.40
CA VAL A 358 -8.11 0.59 5.25
C VAL A 358 -6.64 0.55 5.68
N ILE A 359 -6.03 -0.62 5.59
CA ILE A 359 -4.61 -0.84 5.84
C ILE A 359 -4.02 -1.35 4.52
N PRO A 360 -3.47 -0.46 3.68
CA PRO A 360 -3.05 -0.85 2.33
C PRO A 360 -2.03 -2.00 2.36
N HIS A 361 -2.21 -2.97 1.46
CA HIS A 361 -1.26 -4.06 1.31
C HIS A 361 0.12 -3.51 0.97
N GLY A 362 1.13 -4.08 1.60
CA GLY A 362 2.51 -3.59 1.59
C GLY A 362 3.30 -4.03 0.36
N HIS A 363 2.69 -4.28 -0.81
CA HIS A 363 3.47 -4.64 -2.00
C HIS A 363 4.52 -3.57 -2.32
N SER A 364 4.13 -2.31 -2.14
CA SER A 364 4.96 -1.11 -2.21
C SER A 364 4.45 -0.06 -1.23
N ILE A 365 5.36 0.57 -0.50
CA ILE A 365 5.03 1.45 0.61
C ILE A 365 4.99 2.92 0.24
N HIS A 366 5.59 3.34 -0.89
CA HIS A 366 5.67 4.75 -1.29
C HIS A 366 4.29 5.41 -1.38
N ALA A 367 3.39 4.86 -2.19
CA ALA A 367 2.05 5.41 -2.35
C ALA A 367 1.21 5.26 -1.06
N ALA A 368 1.22 4.08 -0.45
CA ALA A 368 0.48 3.78 0.77
C ALA A 368 0.85 4.73 1.92
N MET A 369 2.14 4.97 2.16
CA MET A 369 2.65 5.84 3.22
C MET A 369 2.10 7.26 3.08
N HIS A 370 2.03 7.81 1.87
CA HIS A 370 1.52 9.17 1.65
C HIS A 370 0.01 9.29 1.89
N VAL A 371 -0.76 8.26 1.53
CA VAL A 371 -2.21 8.21 1.82
C VAL A 371 -2.44 8.06 3.33
N ILE A 372 -1.74 7.11 3.97
CA ILE A 372 -1.84 6.92 5.42
C ILE A 372 -1.53 8.24 6.11
N ALA A 373 -0.36 8.83 5.86
CA ALA A 373 0.13 10.05 6.49
C ALA A 373 -0.82 11.26 6.38
N SER A 374 -1.66 11.32 5.34
CA SER A 374 -2.55 12.43 5.06
C SER A 374 -3.98 12.27 5.59
N HIS A 375 -4.42 11.04 5.85
CA HIS A 375 -5.81 10.75 6.23
C HIS A 375 -5.96 10.42 7.72
N SER A 376 -7.22 10.41 8.18
CA SER A 376 -7.58 10.12 9.57
C SER A 376 -6.94 8.81 10.06
N PRO A 377 -6.33 8.78 11.26
CA PRO A 377 -5.86 7.55 11.90
C PRO A 377 -6.96 6.50 12.14
N MET A 378 -8.24 6.87 12.09
CA MET A 378 -9.34 5.90 12.14
C MET A 378 -9.50 5.15 10.81
N THR A 379 -9.39 5.86 9.69
CA THR A 379 -9.58 5.28 8.35
C THR A 379 -8.31 4.60 7.86
N PHE A 380 -7.14 5.22 8.08
CA PHE A 380 -5.83 4.68 7.72
C PHE A 380 -4.93 4.64 8.96
N PRO A 381 -5.06 3.60 9.81
CA PRO A 381 -4.36 3.55 11.08
C PRO A 381 -2.89 3.15 10.96
N LEU A 382 -2.57 2.25 10.01
CA LEU A 382 -1.29 1.55 9.93
C LEU A 382 -0.88 1.33 8.47
N GLY A 383 0.41 1.08 8.25
CA GLY A 383 0.92 0.49 7.01
C GLY A 383 1.41 -0.94 7.21
N GLU A 384 1.60 -1.66 6.11
CA GLU A 384 2.25 -2.96 6.10
C GLU A 384 3.71 -2.84 5.60
N TYR A 385 4.65 -3.54 6.23
CA TYR A 385 6.03 -3.62 5.75
C TYR A 385 6.51 -5.08 5.64
N LEU A 386 6.61 -5.60 4.40
CA LEU A 386 7.13 -6.95 4.11
C LEU A 386 8.64 -7.00 4.29
N ILE A 387 9.11 -7.48 5.44
CA ILE A 387 10.52 -7.36 5.86
C ILE A 387 11.50 -7.96 4.84
N ASN A 388 11.26 -9.19 4.38
CA ASN A 388 12.15 -9.86 3.45
C ASN A 388 12.08 -9.27 2.04
N LYS A 389 10.87 -8.92 1.58
CA LYS A 389 10.67 -8.30 0.27
C LYS A 389 11.34 -6.94 0.20
N MET A 390 11.04 -6.06 1.15
CA MET A 390 11.47 -4.66 1.13
C MET A 390 12.97 -4.46 1.28
N ARG A 391 13.69 -5.47 1.79
CA ARG A 391 15.16 -5.48 1.85
C ARG A 391 15.81 -5.24 0.49
N HIS A 392 15.19 -5.74 -0.58
CA HIS A 392 15.76 -5.68 -1.93
C HIS A 392 14.81 -5.13 -2.99
N TYR A 393 13.53 -4.97 -2.67
CA TYR A 393 12.53 -4.46 -3.62
C TYR A 393 12.92 -3.08 -4.18
N TYR A 394 13.34 -2.16 -3.31
CA TYR A 394 13.83 -0.83 -3.69
C TYR A 394 15.34 -0.77 -3.91
N HIS A 395 15.97 -1.86 -4.36
CA HIS A 395 17.43 -1.96 -4.46
C HIS A 395 18.06 -0.76 -5.18
N PHE A 396 17.47 -0.35 -6.31
CA PHE A 396 17.97 0.73 -7.17
C PHE A 396 17.72 2.14 -6.63
N GLU A 397 16.97 2.29 -5.52
CA GLU A 397 16.73 3.59 -4.93
C GLU A 397 17.90 4.05 -4.06
N LYS A 398 18.15 5.35 -4.05
CA LYS A 398 19.16 6.00 -3.22
C LYS A 398 18.73 6.06 -1.75
N ARG A 399 17.43 6.25 -1.50
CA ARG A 399 16.85 6.44 -0.16
C ARG A 399 15.55 5.64 0.00
N PRO A 400 15.62 4.30 -0.04
CA PRO A 400 14.42 3.49 0.12
C PRO A 400 13.79 3.71 1.51
N PRO A 401 12.45 3.63 1.64
CA PRO A 401 11.79 3.74 2.94
C PRO A 401 12.19 2.57 3.84
N VAL A 402 12.79 2.87 4.99
CA VAL A 402 13.18 1.86 6.00
C VAL A 402 12.62 2.28 7.36
N PRO A 403 11.81 1.42 8.02
CA PRO A 403 11.25 1.73 9.32
C PRO A 403 12.32 1.72 10.40
N VAL A 404 12.26 2.69 11.31
CA VAL A 404 13.05 2.73 12.53
C VAL A 404 12.09 2.58 13.70
N ARG A 405 12.30 1.54 14.52
CA ARG A 405 11.38 1.19 15.61
C ARG A 405 9.93 1.01 15.15
N ALA A 406 9.72 0.33 14.03
CA ALA A 406 8.41 0.13 13.37
C ALA A 406 7.71 1.41 12.87
N HIS A 407 8.42 2.53 12.75
CA HIS A 407 7.89 3.77 12.19
C HIS A 407 8.65 4.22 10.95
N LEU A 408 7.91 4.56 9.89
CA LEU A 408 8.42 5.25 8.71
C LEU A 408 8.34 6.77 8.92
N ALA A 409 9.47 7.45 8.78
CA ALA A 409 9.49 8.90 8.77
C ALA A 409 8.79 9.44 7.51
N LEU A 410 8.05 10.53 7.63
CA LEU A 410 7.42 11.16 6.47
C LEU A 410 8.47 11.76 5.54
N PRO A 411 8.41 11.51 4.21
CA PRO A 411 9.32 12.12 3.25
C PRO A 411 9.26 13.65 3.29
N LYS A 412 10.39 14.29 3.00
CA LYS A 412 10.49 15.76 2.92
C LYS A 412 10.66 16.24 1.49
N GLU A 413 11.09 15.35 0.63
CA GLU A 413 11.32 15.54 -0.79
C GLU A 413 10.00 15.68 -1.56
N ALA A 414 10.06 16.38 -2.69
CA ALA A 414 8.90 16.57 -3.54
C ALA A 414 8.46 15.26 -4.21
N GLY A 415 7.16 15.11 -4.45
CA GLY A 415 6.61 13.85 -4.97
C GLY A 415 6.59 12.75 -3.91
N PHE A 416 7.01 11.55 -4.29
CA PHE A 416 7.28 10.43 -3.36
C PHE A 416 8.72 10.42 -2.85
N GLY A 417 9.58 11.32 -3.35
CA GLY A 417 11.00 11.35 -2.97
C GLY A 417 11.84 10.23 -3.58
N ILE A 418 11.31 9.52 -4.59
CA ILE A 418 12.03 8.45 -5.30
C ILE A 418 13.17 9.07 -6.12
N GLU A 419 14.39 8.60 -5.84
CA GLU A 419 15.61 8.89 -6.59
C GLU A 419 16.37 7.60 -6.80
N LEU A 420 16.78 7.33 -8.04
CA LEU A 420 17.62 6.18 -8.37
C LEU A 420 19.07 6.43 -7.97
N ASP A 421 19.77 5.37 -7.60
CA ASP A 421 21.21 5.36 -7.29
C ASP A 421 22.00 4.79 -8.47
N PRO A 422 22.71 5.62 -9.25
CA PRO A 422 23.51 5.16 -10.39
C PRO A 422 24.58 4.14 -10.01
N ALA A 423 25.07 4.14 -8.75
CA ALA A 423 26.09 3.20 -8.30
C ALA A 423 25.57 1.76 -8.16
N LYS A 424 24.25 1.56 -8.15
CA LYS A 424 23.59 0.25 -8.04
C LYS A 424 23.03 -0.25 -9.38
N ILE A 425 23.23 0.51 -10.45
CA ILE A 425 22.69 0.23 -11.78
C ILE A 425 23.84 -0.17 -12.69
N ASP A 426 23.92 -1.46 -13.00
CA ASP A 426 24.89 -1.99 -13.96
C ASP A 426 24.45 -1.68 -15.40
N SER A 427 23.15 -1.69 -15.65
CA SER A 427 22.58 -1.28 -16.93
C SER A 427 21.18 -0.71 -16.79
N GLN A 428 20.87 0.27 -17.64
CA GLN A 428 19.57 0.89 -17.76
C GLN A 428 19.18 0.93 -19.24
N LYS A 429 17.96 0.51 -19.58
CA LYS A 429 17.40 0.67 -20.92
C LYS A 429 15.95 1.14 -20.86
N VAL A 430 15.54 1.89 -21.86
CA VAL A 430 14.11 2.15 -22.10
C VAL A 430 13.52 0.91 -22.79
N LEU A 431 12.49 0.33 -22.19
CA LEU A 431 11.80 -0.82 -22.74
C LEU A 431 10.96 -0.42 -23.95
N THR A 432 10.97 -1.32 -24.92
CA THR A 432 10.11 -1.31 -26.10
C THR A 432 9.51 -2.69 -26.26
N TRP A 433 8.22 -2.75 -26.53
CA TRP A 433 7.57 -3.96 -27.02
C TRP A 433 7.35 -3.82 -28.54
N THR A 434 7.44 -4.94 -29.24
CA THR A 434 7.37 -5.06 -30.70
C THR A 434 6.32 -6.06 -31.09
#